data_AF-A0A0A1HRC9-F1
#
_entry.id   AF-A0A0A1HRC9-F1
#
_cell.length_a   1.000
_cell.length_b   1.000
_cell.length_c   1.000
_cell.angle_alpha   90.00
_cell.angle_beta   90.00
_cell.angle_gamma   90.00
#
_symmetry.space_group_name_H-M   'P 1'
#
loop_
_entity.id
_entity.type
_entity.pdbx_description
1 polymer ?
#
loop_
_entity_poly.entity_id
_entity_poly.type
_entity_poly.pdbx_seq_one_letter_code
_entity_poly.pdbx_strand_id
1 'polypeptide(L)' 'MLEAACYDCPYCGEEVETTVDLSGGDQVYIEDCQVCCRPITFNLQVHGEEWHLEVFSEND' A
#
# COMPACT_ATOMS: atom_id res chain seq x y z
N MET A 1 -10.77 8.00 6.47
CA MET A 1 -11.42 8.20 5.16
C MET A 1 -10.82 7.13 4.30
N LEU A 2 -11.66 6.28 3.70
CA LEU A 2 -11.18 5.10 2.98
C LEU A 2 -11.10 5.44 1.49
N GLU A 3 -9.90 5.39 0.95
CA GLU A 3 -9.63 5.62 -0.48
C GLU A 3 -9.19 4.32 -1.14
N ALA A 4 -9.65 4.07 -2.37
CA ALA A 4 -9.15 2.98 -3.18
C ALA A 4 -7.84 3.39 -3.87
N ALA A 5 -6.83 2.53 -3.80
CA ALA A 5 -5.54 2.72 -4.43
C ALA A 5 -5.14 1.45 -5.19
N CYS A 6 -4.63 1.62 -6.40
CA CYS A 6 -4.03 0.52 -7.16
C CYS A 6 -2.50 0.58 -7.01
N TYR A 7 -1.88 -0.58 -6.84
CA TYR A 7 -0.43 -0.72 -6.79
C TYR A 7 0.02 -1.93 -7.59
N ASP A 8 1.22 -1.85 -8.15
CA ASP A 8 1.86 -2.99 -8.79
C ASP A 8 2.61 -3.81 -7.74
N CYS A 9 2.29 -5.10 -7.65
CA CYS A 9 2.96 -5.99 -6.72
C CYS A 9 4.46 -6.11 -7.05
N PRO A 10 5.40 -5.75 -6.15
CA PRO A 10 6.83 -5.86 -6.41
C PRO A 10 7.32 -7.30 -6.52
N TYR A 11 6.49 -8.28 -6.16
CA TYR A 11 6.82 -9.71 -6.21
C TYR A 11 6.37 -10.38 -7.52
N CYS A 12 5.08 -10.28 -7.88
CA CYS A 12 4.54 -10.93 -9.07
C CYS A 12 4.34 -10.00 -10.27
N GLY A 13 4.41 -8.68 -10.06
CA GLY A 13 4.21 -7.67 -11.10
C GLY A 13 2.75 -7.53 -11.56
N GLU A 14 1.78 -8.04 -10.79
CA GLU A 14 0.36 -7.87 -11.09
C GLU A 14 -0.16 -6.59 -10.44
N GLU A 15 -1.09 -5.91 -11.13
CA GLU A 15 -1.82 -4.75 -10.60
C GLU A 15 -2.88 -5.23 -9.60
N VAL A 16 -2.83 -4.71 -8.38
CA VAL A 16 -3.75 -5.07 -7.28
C VAL A 16 -4.42 -3.81 -6.76
N GLU A 17 -5.73 -3.90 -6.51
CA GLU A 17 -6.50 -2.85 -5.85
C GLU A 17 -6.54 -3.09 -4.34
N THR A 18 -6.21 -2.06 -3.55
CA THR A 18 -6.34 -2.05 -2.09
C THR A 18 -7.11 -0.82 -1.62
N THR A 19 -7.50 -0.83 -0.34
CA THR A 19 -8.16 0.30 0.31
C THR A 19 -7.26 0.84 1.42
N VAL A 20 -6.86 2.11 1.29
CA VAL A 20 -6.04 2.81 2.29
C VAL A 20 -6.94 3.64 3.21
N ASP A 21 -6.64 3.64 4.51
CA ASP A 21 -7.29 4.58 5.43
C ASP A 21 -6.43 5.82 5.64
N LEU A 22 -6.91 6.95 5.14
CA LEU A 22 -6.25 8.25 5.32
C LEU A 22 -6.58 8.92 6.66
N SER A 23 -7.48 8.36 7.50
CA SER A 23 -7.80 8.98 8.79
C SER A 23 -6.77 8.73 9.88
N GLY A 24 -5.95 7.69 9.71
CA GLY A 24 -4.82 7.39 10.60
C GLY A 24 -3.66 8.38 10.50
N GLY A 25 -3.59 9.20 9.45
CA GLY A 25 -2.41 10.03 9.16
C GLY A 25 -1.30 9.21 8.49
N ASP A 26 -0.05 9.47 8.85
CA ASP A 26 1.08 8.64 8.41
C ASP A 26 1.00 7.24 9.04
N GLN A 27 1.08 6.21 8.20
CA GLN A 27 1.02 4.83 8.66
C GLN A 27 1.86 3.91 7.79
N VAL A 28 2.53 2.98 8.46
CA VAL A 28 3.28 1.90 7.82
C VAL A 28 2.70 0.58 8.29
N TYR A 29 2.27 -0.25 7.34
CA TYR A 29 1.67 -1.54 7.64
C TYR A 29 2.06 -2.56 6.57
N ILE A 30 1.88 -3.84 6.90
CA ILE A 30 2.19 -4.94 6.00
C ILE A 30 0.86 -5.58 5.57
N GLU A 31 0.68 -5.75 4.27
CA GLU A 31 -0.47 -6.42 3.68
C GLU A 31 0.02 -7.44 2.65
N ASP A 32 -0.64 -8.60 2.60
CA ASP A 32 -0.29 -9.65 1.65
C ASP A 32 -0.88 -9.36 0.26
N CYS A 33 -0.10 -9.64 -0.78
CA CYS A 33 -0.59 -9.58 -2.14
C CYS A 33 -1.70 -10.63 -2.35
N GLN A 34 -2.87 -10.20 -2.84
CA GLN A 34 -3.99 -11.09 -3.12
C GLN A 34 -3.73 -12.11 -4.23
N VAL A 35 -2.67 -11.93 -5.03
CA VAL A 35 -2.29 -12.82 -6.13
C VAL A 35 -1.24 -13.84 -5.69
N CYS A 36 -0.13 -13.36 -5.10
CA CYS A 36 1.03 -14.21 -4.79
C CYS A 36 1.23 -14.51 -3.29
N CYS A 37 0.35 -14.00 -2.42
CA CYS A 37 0.38 -14.19 -0.96
C CYS A 37 1.74 -13.80 -0.32
N ARG A 38 2.45 -12.85 -0.90
CA ARG A 38 3.72 -12.31 -0.36
C ARG A 38 3.45 -11.06 0.47
N PRO A 39 4.15 -10.88 1.61
CA PRO A 39 4.01 -9.70 2.44
C PRO A 39 4.61 -8.47 1.75
N ILE A 40 3.82 -7.41 1.59
CA ILE A 40 4.23 -6.12 1.03
C ILE A 40 4.10 -5.07 2.13
N THR A 41 5.12 -4.22 2.25
CA THR A 41 5.09 -3.08 3.16
C THR A 41 4.47 -1.89 2.45
N PHE A 42 3.37 -1.39 3.01
CA PHE A 42 2.68 -0.18 2.56
C PHE A 42 3.11 0.98 3.45
N ASN A 43 3.69 2.00 2.83
CA ASN A 43 4.03 3.26 3.47
C ASN A 43 3.06 4.33 2.97
N LEU A 44 2.07 4.65 3.79
CA LEU A 44 1.10 5.71 3.51
C LEU A 44 1.53 6.99 4.21
N GLN A 45 1.77 8.03 3.43
CA GLN A 45 2.09 9.37 3.92
C GLN A 45 0.93 10.30 3.61
N VAL A 46 0.35 10.91 4.65
CA VAL A 46 -0.77 11.85 4.51
C VAL A 46 -0.30 13.23 4.95
N HIS A 47 -0.37 14.20 4.04
CA HIS A 47 0.06 15.58 4.24
C HIS A 47 -1.07 16.56 3.88
N GLY A 48 -1.96 16.81 4.86
CA GLY A 48 -3.08 17.73 4.66
C GLY A 48 -4.10 17.18 3.67
N GLU A 49 -4.17 17.78 2.48
CA GLU A 49 -5.08 17.36 1.39
C GLU A 49 -4.42 16.39 0.40
N GLU A 50 -3.10 16.20 0.48
CA GLU A 50 -2.34 15.31 -0.39
C GLU A 50 -1.95 14.03 0.36
N TRP A 51 -1.90 12.92 -0.36
CA TRP A 51 -1.44 11.64 0.18
C TRP A 51 -0.57 10.90 -0.84
N HIS A 52 0.33 10.07 -0.32
CA HIS A 52 1.24 9.26 -1.11
C HIS A 52 1.27 7.84 -0.56
N LEU A 53 1.19 6.86 -1.46
CA LEU A 53 1.30 5.45 -1.11
C LEU A 53 2.53 4.88 -1.82
N GLU A 54 3.46 4.36 -1.03
CA GLU A 54 4.61 3.61 -1.53
C GLU A 54 4.50 2.16 -1.08
N VAL A 55 4.86 1.24 -1.98
CA VAL A 55 4.87 -0.18 -1.71
C VAL A 55 6.29 -0.73 -1.83
N PHE A 56 6.72 -1.46 -0.82
CA PHE A 56 8.05 -2.05 -0.75
C PHE A 56 7.93 -3.55 -0.51
N SER A 57 8.76 -4.33 -1.18
CA SER A 57 8.97 -5.72 -0.78
C SER A 57 9.82 -5.76 0.49
N GLU A 58 9.54 -6.70 1.41
CA GLU A 58 10.32 -6.93 2.66
C GLU A 58 11.83 -7.19 2.42
N ASN A 59 12.27 -7.35 1.17
CA ASN A 59 13.65 -7.70 0.81
C ASN A 59 14.44 -6.54 0.15
N ASP A 60 13.94 -5.31 0.19
CA ASP A 60 14.69 -4.12 -0.28
C ASP A 60 15.32 -3.33 0.89
#